data_AF-A0AAN4YT28-F1
#
_entry.id   AF-A0AAN4YT28-F1
#
_cell.length_a   1.000
_cell.length_b   1.000
_cell.length_c   1.000
_cell.angle_alpha   90.00
_cell.angle_beta   90.00
_cell.angle_gamma   90.00
#
_symmetry.space_group_name_H-M   'P 1'
#
loop_
_entity.id
_entity.type
_entity.pdbx_description
1 polymer ?
#
loop_
_entity_poly.entity_id
_entity_poly.type
_entity_poly.pdbx_seq_one_letter_code
_entity_poly.pdbx_strand_id
1 'polypeptide(L)'
;MNASRRAERNPSQANQATQEAKTFARELVRIRKQSTRLHTSRAQLQSVQMQVNEAFSVRKIQGSLKKSTGIMKDVNTLVRLPELNATMRQLSTELVRAGIIEEMVDDAMPDNELYEDELDEAEEEVSKVLQEILQGKLAQVDTVKAEEPLEETPAVEEQFEDQEATLEQMRGRLEALKS
;
A
#
# COMPACT_ATOMS: atom_id res chain seq x y z
N MET A 1 13.67 -8.93 -8.85
CA MET A 1 13.87 -10.01 -9.85
C MET A 1 14.52 -11.27 -9.27
N ASN A 2 15.26 -11.19 -8.14
CA ASN A 2 16.00 -12.35 -7.61
C ASN A 2 15.27 -13.13 -6.50
N ALA A 3 14.17 -12.62 -5.95
CA ALA A 3 13.48 -13.23 -4.81
C ALA A 3 12.60 -14.43 -5.22
N SER A 4 11.84 -14.32 -6.32
CA SER A 4 10.98 -15.40 -6.83
C SER A 4 11.79 -16.61 -7.32
N ARG A 5 12.87 -16.39 -8.07
CA ARG A 5 13.76 -17.48 -8.53
C ARG A 5 14.59 -18.12 -7.41
N ARG A 6 14.80 -17.43 -6.28
CA ARG A 6 15.44 -18.01 -5.08
C ARG A 6 14.47 -18.90 -4.31
N ALA A 7 13.21 -18.50 -4.23
CA ALA A 7 12.15 -19.27 -3.58
C ALA A 7 11.93 -20.65 -4.25
N GLU A 8 12.00 -20.71 -5.58
CA GLU A 8 11.86 -21.96 -6.35
C GLU A 8 13.06 -22.92 -6.20
N ARG A 9 14.27 -22.40 -5.91
CA ARG A 9 15.50 -23.20 -5.81
C ARG A 9 15.83 -23.68 -4.39
N ASN A 10 15.30 -23.04 -3.36
CA ASN A 10 15.58 -23.41 -1.98
C ASN A 10 14.38 -23.06 -1.07
N PRO A 11 13.65 -24.04 -0.51
CA PRO A 11 12.43 -23.80 0.27
C PRO A 11 12.68 -22.97 1.54
N SER A 12 13.92 -22.94 2.04
CA SER A 12 14.34 -22.07 3.15
C SER A 12 14.35 -20.57 2.79
N GLN A 13 14.54 -20.23 1.51
CA GLN A 13 14.58 -18.84 1.02
C GLN A 13 13.22 -18.33 0.55
N ALA A 14 12.24 -19.21 0.34
CA ALA A 14 10.88 -18.85 -0.06
C ALA A 14 10.18 -17.98 1.02
N ASN A 15 10.34 -18.36 2.29
CA ASN A 15 9.77 -17.60 3.41
C ASN A 15 10.44 -16.22 3.56
N GLN A 16 11.72 -16.09 3.23
CA GLN A 16 12.39 -14.78 3.26
C GLN A 16 11.90 -13.89 2.11
N ALA A 17 11.78 -14.43 0.91
CA ALA A 17 11.28 -13.71 -0.26
C ALA A 17 9.84 -13.18 -0.08
N THR A 18 8.95 -13.96 0.56
CA THR A 18 7.58 -13.53 0.84
C THR A 18 7.51 -12.43 1.89
N GLN A 19 8.36 -12.48 2.92
CA GLN A 19 8.43 -11.43 3.94
C GLN A 19 9.01 -10.12 3.38
N GLU A 20 10.03 -10.20 2.52
CA GLU A 20 10.55 -9.03 1.80
C GLU A 20 9.45 -8.40 0.92
N ALA A 21 8.73 -9.21 0.14
CA ALA A 21 7.64 -8.73 -0.70
C ALA A 21 6.53 -8.03 0.10
N LYS A 22 6.11 -8.59 1.24
CA LYS A 22 5.14 -7.97 2.15
C LYS A 22 5.64 -6.63 2.69
N THR A 23 6.92 -6.56 3.06
CA THR A 23 7.54 -5.32 3.55
C THR A 23 7.53 -4.23 2.47
N PHE A 24 7.89 -4.56 1.23
CA PHE A 24 7.82 -3.62 0.11
C PHE A 24 6.39 -3.18 -0.21
N ALA A 25 5.41 -4.08 -0.13
CA ALA A 25 4.02 -3.74 -0.38
C ALA A 25 3.46 -2.78 0.68
N ARG A 26 3.81 -2.97 1.97
CA ARG A 26 3.48 -2.02 3.04
C ARG A 26 4.07 -0.64 2.77
N GLU A 27 5.33 -0.57 2.40
CA GLU A 27 5.98 0.70 2.07
C GLU A 27 5.33 1.38 0.86
N LEU A 28 4.93 0.62 -0.15
CA LEU A 28 4.23 1.16 -1.31
C LEU A 28 2.88 1.77 -0.94
N VAL A 29 2.11 1.14 -0.04
CA VAL A 29 0.85 1.71 0.49
C VAL A 29 1.13 3.03 1.21
N ARG A 30 2.15 3.08 2.07
CA ARG A 30 2.56 4.32 2.77
C ARG A 30 2.91 5.44 1.81
N ILE A 31 3.69 5.14 0.76
CA ILE A 31 4.04 6.12 -0.28
C ILE A 31 2.79 6.62 -1.01
N ARG A 32 1.84 5.74 -1.34
CA ARG A 32 0.57 6.13 -1.98
C ARG A 32 -0.26 7.05 -1.09
N LYS A 33 -0.41 6.71 0.20
CA LYS A 33 -1.12 7.56 1.17
C LYS A 33 -0.44 8.93 1.32
N GLN A 34 0.89 8.95 1.45
CA GLN A 34 1.66 10.19 1.51
C GLN A 34 1.52 11.03 0.24
N SER A 35 1.54 10.40 -0.94
CA SER A 35 1.32 11.08 -2.22
C SER A 35 -0.06 11.72 -2.29
N THR A 36 -1.12 10.98 -1.93
CA THR A 36 -2.49 11.51 -1.87
C THR A 36 -2.58 12.70 -0.92
N ARG A 37 -1.98 12.59 0.29
CA ARG A 37 -1.92 13.69 1.25
C ARG A 37 -1.25 14.93 0.65
N LEU A 38 -0.08 14.77 0.04
CA LEU A 38 0.65 15.88 -0.61
C LEU A 38 -0.15 16.51 -1.76
N HIS A 39 -0.88 15.72 -2.55
CA HIS A 39 -1.75 16.24 -3.61
C HIS A 39 -2.89 17.08 -3.04
N THR A 40 -3.55 16.62 -1.99
CA THR A 40 -4.60 17.39 -1.28
C THR A 40 -4.04 18.68 -0.70
N SER A 41 -2.87 18.62 -0.04
CA SER A 41 -2.20 19.80 0.51
C SER A 41 -1.81 20.81 -0.57
N ARG A 42 -1.38 20.34 -1.75
CA ARG A 42 -1.10 21.22 -2.89
C ARG A 42 -2.35 21.97 -3.35
N ALA A 43 -3.49 21.27 -3.45
CA ALA A 43 -4.75 21.89 -3.82
C ALA A 43 -5.20 22.93 -2.78
N GLN A 44 -5.07 22.61 -1.49
CA GLN A 44 -5.36 23.55 -0.40
C GLN A 44 -4.48 24.80 -0.45
N LEU A 45 -3.17 24.66 -0.73
CA LEU A 45 -2.28 25.80 -0.92
C LEU A 45 -2.72 26.71 -2.07
N GLN A 46 -3.10 26.12 -3.20
CA GLN A 46 -3.59 26.88 -4.36
C GLN A 46 -4.90 27.60 -4.05
N SER A 47 -5.81 26.95 -3.32
CA SER A 47 -7.04 27.55 -2.79
C SER A 47 -6.73 28.77 -1.92
N VAL A 48 -5.84 28.63 -0.93
CA VAL A 48 -5.41 29.74 -0.06
C VAL A 48 -4.82 30.88 -0.88
N GLN A 49 -3.95 30.59 -1.85
CA GLN A 49 -3.36 31.61 -2.70
C GLN A 49 -4.43 32.40 -3.47
N MET A 50 -5.41 31.72 -4.05
CA MET A 50 -6.51 32.37 -4.75
C MET A 50 -7.36 33.25 -3.82
N GLN A 51 -7.78 32.70 -2.69
CA GLN A 51 -8.65 33.39 -1.73
C GLN A 51 -7.94 34.61 -1.10
N VAL A 52 -6.63 34.51 -0.82
CA VAL A 52 -5.84 35.64 -0.31
C VAL A 52 -5.71 36.74 -1.37
N ASN A 53 -5.43 36.38 -2.63
CA ASN A 53 -5.37 37.35 -3.73
C ASN A 53 -6.72 38.04 -3.97
N GLU A 54 -7.81 37.28 -3.87
CA GLU A 54 -9.17 37.82 -3.93
C GLU A 54 -9.40 38.82 -2.79
N ALA A 55 -9.07 38.46 -1.54
CA ALA A 55 -9.23 39.32 -0.38
C ALA A 55 -8.48 40.66 -0.52
N PHE A 56 -7.25 40.64 -1.04
CA PHE A 56 -6.50 41.85 -1.34
C PHE A 56 -7.09 42.67 -2.49
N SER A 57 -7.61 42.01 -3.53
CA SER A 57 -8.25 42.67 -4.67
C SER A 57 -9.55 43.36 -4.27
N VAL A 58 -10.38 42.67 -3.48
CA VAL A 58 -11.63 43.23 -2.90
C VAL A 58 -11.30 44.44 -2.03
N ARG A 59 -10.29 44.34 -1.17
CA ARG A 59 -9.85 45.49 -0.35
C ARG A 59 -9.44 46.70 -1.20
N LYS A 60 -8.75 46.48 -2.33
CA LYS A 60 -8.34 47.58 -3.23
C LYS A 60 -9.53 48.26 -3.91
N ILE A 61 -10.59 47.51 -4.22
CA ILE A 61 -11.76 48.01 -4.95
C ILE A 61 -12.80 48.61 -3.99
N GLN A 62 -13.16 47.89 -2.93
CA GLN A 62 -14.25 48.22 -2.02
C GLN A 62 -13.77 48.95 -0.75
N GLY A 63 -12.46 48.96 -0.47
CA GLY A 63 -11.89 49.56 0.74
C GLY A 63 -12.15 48.76 2.02
N SER A 64 -13.12 47.85 2.02
CA SER A 64 -13.43 46.95 3.12
C SER A 64 -12.86 45.55 2.87
N LEU A 65 -12.51 44.86 3.95
CA LEU A 65 -12.00 43.51 3.93
C LEU A 65 -13.02 42.58 4.58
N LYS A 66 -13.46 41.56 3.84
CA LYS A 66 -14.32 40.51 4.40
C LYS A 66 -13.43 39.45 5.05
N LYS A 67 -13.67 39.19 6.33
CA LYS A 67 -13.00 38.10 7.05
C LYS A 67 -13.42 36.76 6.46
N SER A 68 -12.45 35.86 6.21
CA SER A 68 -12.70 34.54 5.64
C SER A 68 -12.35 33.42 6.62
N THR A 69 -13.37 32.70 7.07
CA THR A 69 -13.22 31.46 7.86
C THR A 69 -12.74 30.30 7.01
N GLY A 70 -12.95 30.34 5.68
CA GLY A 70 -12.45 29.33 4.73
C GLY A 70 -10.94 29.33 4.61
N ILE A 71 -10.33 30.52 4.39
CA ILE A 71 -8.86 30.68 4.36
C ILE A 71 -8.25 30.16 5.65
N MET A 72 -8.89 30.48 6.78
CA MET A 72 -8.43 30.09 8.10
C MET A 72 -8.35 28.56 8.28
N LYS A 73 -9.38 27.82 7.84
CA LYS A 73 -9.40 26.35 7.91
C LYS A 73 -8.32 25.73 7.01
N ASP A 74 -8.18 26.23 5.79
CA ASP A 74 -7.20 25.73 4.83
C ASP A 74 -5.77 25.97 5.34
N VAL A 75 -5.48 27.17 5.86
CA VAL A 75 -4.18 27.49 6.48
C VAL A 75 -3.89 26.61 7.69
N ASN A 76 -4.88 26.35 8.56
CA ASN A 76 -4.69 25.45 9.71
C ASN A 76 -4.33 24.02 9.27
N THR A 77 -5.03 23.50 8.26
CA THR A 77 -4.72 22.18 7.68
C THR A 77 -3.28 22.14 7.15
N LEU A 78 -2.83 23.21 6.51
CA LEU A 78 -1.49 23.32 5.94
C LEU A 78 -0.38 23.49 7.00
N VAL A 79 -0.70 24.13 8.13
CA VAL A 79 0.22 24.19 9.27
C VAL A 79 0.56 22.79 9.78
N ARG A 80 -0.36 21.83 9.70
CA ARG A 80 -0.12 20.46 10.19
C ARG A 80 0.93 19.67 9.37
N LEU A 81 1.30 20.13 8.18
CA LEU A 81 2.40 19.52 7.42
C LEU A 81 3.74 20.00 7.98
N PRO A 82 4.61 19.10 8.47
CA PRO A 82 5.86 19.49 9.12
C PRO A 82 6.76 20.35 8.22
N GLU A 83 6.74 20.12 6.91
CA GLU A 83 7.53 20.86 5.93
C GLU A 83 7.03 22.31 5.73
N LEU A 84 5.75 22.59 6.00
CA LEU A 84 5.11 23.90 5.79
C LEU A 84 4.77 24.62 7.11
N ASN A 85 4.92 23.92 8.23
CA ASN A 85 4.52 24.33 9.57
C ASN A 85 5.05 25.74 9.95
N ALA A 86 6.33 26.01 9.69
CA ALA A 86 6.94 27.31 9.99
C ALA A 86 6.40 28.44 9.10
N THR A 87 6.36 28.22 7.79
CA THR A 87 5.95 29.26 6.81
C THR A 87 4.46 29.55 6.88
N MET A 88 3.62 28.53 7.09
CA MET A 88 2.17 28.69 7.20
C MET A 88 1.74 29.37 8.50
N ARG A 89 2.48 29.16 9.61
CA ARG A 89 2.23 29.93 10.85
C ARG A 89 2.57 31.41 10.71
N GLN A 90 3.68 31.71 10.02
CA GLN A 90 4.03 33.10 9.70
C GLN A 90 2.95 33.73 8.82
N LEU A 91 2.51 33.03 7.76
CA LEU A 91 1.41 33.48 6.91
C LEU A 91 0.13 33.72 7.72
N SER A 92 -0.27 32.77 8.57
CA SER A 92 -1.45 32.90 9.44
C SER A 92 -1.39 34.17 10.28
N THR A 93 -0.24 34.43 10.93
CA THR A 93 -0.05 35.63 11.76
C THR A 93 -0.17 36.91 10.95
N GLU A 94 0.41 36.96 9.75
CA GLU A 94 0.30 38.11 8.85
C GLU A 94 -1.14 38.30 8.33
N LEU A 95 -1.87 37.21 8.05
CA LEU A 95 -3.27 37.28 7.63
C LEU A 95 -4.18 37.77 8.77
N VAL A 96 -3.91 37.39 10.02
CA VAL A 96 -4.59 37.94 11.22
C VAL A 96 -4.32 39.44 11.34
N ARG A 97 -3.05 39.86 11.26
CA ARG A 97 -2.65 41.28 11.30
C ARG A 97 -3.27 42.09 10.16
N ALA A 98 -3.40 41.49 8.97
CA ALA A 98 -4.04 42.12 7.82
C ALA A 98 -5.57 42.23 7.97
N GLY A 99 -6.17 41.56 8.96
CA GLY A 99 -7.61 41.48 9.19
C GLY A 99 -8.34 40.53 8.25
N ILE A 100 -7.61 39.66 7.54
CA ILE A 100 -8.17 38.72 6.54
C ILE A 100 -8.81 37.52 7.24
N ILE A 101 -8.18 37.03 8.31
CA ILE A 101 -8.68 35.93 9.13
C ILE A 101 -8.80 36.39 10.58
N GLU A 102 -9.65 35.72 11.36
CA GLU A 102 -9.83 36.02 12.78
C GLU A 102 -8.73 35.38 13.62
N GLU A 103 -8.37 36.04 14.71
CA GLU A 103 -7.46 35.48 15.72
C GLU A 103 -8.19 34.34 16.43
N MET A 104 -7.87 33.10 16.07
CA MET A 104 -8.27 31.95 16.86
C MET A 104 -7.31 31.83 18.05
N VAL A 105 -7.85 31.91 19.26
CA VAL A 105 -7.24 31.24 20.40
C VAL A 105 -7.20 29.76 20.04
N ASP A 106 -6.05 29.11 20.20
CA ASP A 106 -5.83 27.67 19.94
C ASP A 106 -6.87 26.82 20.70
N ASP A 107 -8.08 26.73 20.17
CA ASP A 107 -9.06 25.77 20.62
C ASP A 107 -8.65 24.49 19.95
N ALA A 108 -7.83 23.75 20.68
CA ALA A 108 -7.35 22.44 20.32
C ALA A 108 -8.55 21.54 20.03
N MET A 109 -9.05 21.55 18.80
CA MET A 109 -9.80 20.41 18.29
C MET A 109 -8.77 19.32 17.99
N PRO A 110 -8.74 18.25 18.79
CA PRO A 110 -7.87 17.13 18.53
C PRO A 110 -8.50 16.36 17.37
N ASP A 111 -8.14 16.71 16.14
CA ASP A 111 -8.47 15.89 14.98
C ASP A 111 -7.43 14.76 14.87
N ASN A 112 -7.51 13.87 15.86
CA ASN A 112 -6.97 12.52 15.74
C ASN A 112 -7.62 11.76 14.56
N GLU A 113 -8.73 12.24 14.00
CA GLU A 113 -9.45 11.58 12.91
C GLU A 113 -8.67 11.49 11.58
N LEU A 114 -7.68 12.36 11.33
CA LEU A 114 -6.84 12.30 10.12
C LEU A 114 -5.58 11.44 10.27
N TYR A 115 -5.23 11.05 11.50
CA TYR A 115 -3.99 10.33 11.81
C TYR A 115 -4.20 9.01 12.57
N GLU A 116 -5.38 8.74 13.13
CA GLU A 116 -5.69 7.46 13.79
C GLU A 116 -5.91 6.31 12.81
N ASP A 117 -6.21 6.60 11.54
CA ASP A 117 -6.32 5.60 10.46
C ASP A 117 -4.94 5.07 9.98
N GLU A 118 -3.85 5.50 10.63
CA GLU A 118 -2.47 5.18 10.27
C GLU A 118 -1.92 3.93 10.98
N LEU A 119 -2.60 3.42 12.02
CA LEU A 119 -2.11 2.28 12.82
C LEU A 119 -2.72 0.93 12.44
N ASP A 120 -3.95 0.89 11.92
CA ASP A 120 -4.54 -0.33 11.37
C ASP A 120 -4.29 -0.38 9.86
N GLU A 121 -3.02 -0.57 9.50
CA GLU A 121 -2.61 -0.98 8.16
C GLU A 121 -3.35 -2.28 7.80
N ALA A 122 -4.49 -2.17 7.12
CA ALA A 122 -5.27 -3.32 6.71
C ALA A 122 -4.37 -4.27 5.92
N GLU A 123 -4.07 -5.44 6.49
CA GLU A 123 -3.35 -6.51 5.79
C GLU A 123 -4.03 -6.83 4.45
N GLU A 124 -5.33 -6.55 4.35
CA GLU A 124 -6.12 -6.58 3.13
C GLU A 124 -5.63 -5.61 2.05
N GLU A 125 -5.32 -4.34 2.37
CA GLU A 125 -4.80 -3.37 1.38
C GLU A 125 -3.43 -3.81 0.87
N VAL A 126 -2.57 -4.29 1.76
CA VAL A 126 -1.24 -4.83 1.40
C VAL A 126 -1.39 -6.08 0.52
N SER A 127 -2.30 -6.99 0.88
CA SER A 127 -2.60 -8.21 0.12
C SER A 127 -3.14 -7.87 -1.28
N LYS A 128 -4.04 -6.90 -1.37
CA LYS A 128 -4.59 -6.41 -2.64
C LYS A 128 -3.49 -5.83 -3.53
N VAL A 129 -2.63 -4.98 -2.99
CA VAL A 129 -1.50 -4.41 -3.75
C VAL A 129 -0.52 -5.49 -4.22
N LEU A 130 -0.25 -6.50 -3.39
CA LEU A 130 0.56 -7.65 -3.80
C LEU A 130 -0.10 -8.42 -4.94
N GLN A 131 -1.40 -8.68 -4.86
CA GLN A 131 -2.15 -9.36 -5.92
C GLN A 131 -2.17 -8.56 -7.21
N GLU A 132 -2.44 -7.25 -7.17
CA GLU A 132 -2.41 -6.35 -8.34
C GLU A 132 -1.05 -6.40 -9.06
N ILE A 133 0.05 -6.36 -8.31
CA ILE A 133 1.41 -6.39 -8.88
C ILE A 133 1.75 -7.78 -9.44
N LEU A 134 1.36 -8.85 -8.75
CA LEU A 134 1.61 -10.23 -9.18
C LEU A 134 0.79 -10.60 -10.43
N GLN A 135 -0.50 -10.25 -10.46
CA GLN A 135 -1.36 -10.44 -11.62
C GLN A 135 -0.90 -9.59 -12.81
N GLY A 136 -0.49 -8.34 -12.58
CA GLY A 136 0.08 -7.47 -13.63
C GLY A 136 1.38 -8.03 -14.23
N LYS A 137 2.15 -8.81 -13.45
CA LYS A 137 3.32 -9.54 -13.96
C LYS A 137 2.97 -10.85 -14.66
N LEU A 138 1.98 -11.60 -14.20
CA LEU A 138 1.51 -12.82 -14.87
C LEU A 138 1.01 -12.51 -16.29
N ALA A 139 0.23 -11.44 -16.45
CA ALA A 139 -0.19 -10.96 -17.77
C ALA A 139 0.98 -10.56 -18.69
N GLN A 140 2.13 -10.18 -18.11
CA GLN A 140 3.35 -9.88 -18.88
C GLN A 140 4.17 -11.14 -19.20
N VAL A 141 4.04 -12.21 -18.40
CA VAL A 141 4.73 -13.50 -18.59
C VAL A 141 4.01 -14.40 -19.58
N ASP A 142 2.68 -14.30 -19.73
CA ASP A 142 1.88 -15.02 -20.74
C ASP A 142 2.27 -14.70 -22.19
N THR A 143 3.12 -13.68 -22.41
CA THR A 143 3.69 -13.37 -23.74
C THR A 143 4.90 -14.24 -24.10
N VAL A 144 5.45 -15.02 -23.17
CA VAL A 144 6.48 -16.02 -23.47
C VAL A 144 5.78 -17.37 -23.68
N LYS A 145 5.46 -17.62 -24.95
CA LYS A 145 4.96 -18.88 -25.51
C LYS A 145 5.47 -20.10 -24.72
N ALA A 146 4.56 -20.78 -24.02
CA ALA A 146 4.81 -22.08 -23.43
C ALA A 146 5.09 -23.07 -24.57
N GLU A 147 6.35 -23.53 -24.69
CA GLU A 147 6.63 -24.79 -25.37
C GLU A 147 6.16 -25.93 -24.46
N GLU A 148 5.25 -26.72 -25.02
CA GLU A 148 4.62 -27.98 -24.61
C GLU A 148 4.94 -28.57 -23.21
N PRO A 149 3.91 -28.88 -22.39
CA PRO A 149 4.07 -29.73 -21.22
C PRO A 149 4.43 -31.17 -21.62
N LEU A 150 5.60 -31.63 -21.17
CA LEU A 150 5.96 -33.05 -21.15
C LEU A 150 5.16 -33.77 -20.04
N GLU A 151 4.39 -34.77 -20.46
CA GLU A 151 3.95 -35.99 -19.77
C GLU A 151 3.37 -35.89 -18.34
N GLU A 152 2.04 -36.01 -18.26
CA GLU A 152 1.34 -36.48 -17.06
C GLU A 152 1.59 -37.98 -16.85
N THR A 153 2.23 -38.36 -15.75
CA THR A 153 2.13 -39.72 -15.19
C THR A 153 1.07 -39.71 -14.08
N PRO A 154 0.03 -40.56 -14.15
CA PRO A 154 -1.00 -40.60 -13.13
C PRO A 154 -0.49 -41.23 -11.82
N ALA A 155 -1.11 -40.74 -10.74
CA ALA A 155 -0.77 -40.97 -9.35
C ALA A 155 -0.87 -42.45 -8.90
N VAL A 156 -0.04 -42.72 -7.89
CA VAL A 156 0.16 -43.97 -7.17
C VAL A 156 -1.08 -44.37 -6.37
N GLU A 157 -1.83 -45.37 -6.85
CA GLU A 157 -2.82 -46.11 -6.03
C GLU A 157 -2.78 -47.66 -6.21
N GLU A 158 -1.93 -48.22 -7.09
CA GLU A 158 -1.89 -49.68 -7.35
C GLU A 158 -0.83 -50.50 -6.56
N GLN A 159 -0.05 -49.90 -5.64
CA GLN A 159 1.09 -50.61 -5.01
C GLN A 159 0.75 -51.57 -3.86
N PHE A 160 -0.52 -51.71 -3.46
CA PHE A 160 -0.91 -52.62 -2.37
C PHE A 160 -1.33 -54.03 -2.83
N GLU A 161 -1.89 -54.18 -4.04
CA GLU A 161 -2.33 -55.51 -4.53
C GLU A 161 -1.15 -56.37 -5.01
N ASP A 162 -0.11 -55.75 -5.60
CA ASP A 162 1.06 -56.46 -6.14
C ASP A 162 1.96 -57.09 -5.06
N GLN A 163 1.92 -56.58 -3.83
CA GLN A 163 2.73 -57.13 -2.73
C GLN A 163 2.19 -58.48 -2.21
N GLU A 164 0.88 -58.71 -2.26
CA GLU A 164 0.29 -59.96 -1.77
C GLU A 164 0.51 -61.12 -2.76
N ALA A 165 0.34 -60.85 -4.07
CA ALA A 165 0.59 -61.82 -5.13
C ALA A 165 2.07 -62.25 -5.21
N THR A 166 3.00 -61.31 -4.98
CA THR A 166 4.44 -61.60 -4.96
C THR A 166 4.86 -62.42 -3.73
N LEU A 167 4.23 -62.21 -2.57
CA LEU A 167 4.47 -63.03 -1.37
C LEU A 167 3.97 -64.47 -1.54
N GLU A 168 2.85 -64.67 -2.23
CA GLU A 168 2.30 -66.00 -2.48
C GLU A 168 3.16 -66.81 -3.47
N GLN A 169 3.69 -66.15 -4.51
CA GLN A 169 4.64 -66.76 -5.44
C GLN A 169 5.95 -67.17 -4.74
N MET A 170 6.41 -66.40 -3.76
CA MET A 170 7.59 -66.71 -2.95
C MET A 170 7.34 -67.91 -2.02
N ARG A 171 6.13 -68.06 -1.46
CA ARG A 171 5.74 -69.24 -0.66
C ARG A 171 5.73 -70.53 -1.50
N GLY A 172 5.14 -70.49 -2.71
CA GLY A 172 5.09 -71.67 -3.58
C GLY A 172 6.47 -72.19 -4.00
N ARG A 173 7.45 -71.29 -4.22
CA ARG A 173 8.84 -71.66 -4.51
C ARG A 173 9.55 -72.31 -3.32
N LEU A 174 9.23 -71.91 -2.08
CA LEU A 174 9.83 -72.48 -0.89
C LEU A 174 9.27 -73.87 -0.56
N GLU A 175 8.00 -74.13 -0.84
CA GLU A 175 7.41 -75.47 -0.68
C GLU A 175 7.96 -76.48 -1.68
N ALA A 176 8.25 -76.05 -2.92
CA ALA A 176 8.89 -76.90 -3.94
C ALA A 176 10.33 -77.32 -3.58
N LEU A 177 10.98 -76.65 -2.63
CA LEU A 177 12.32 -77.00 -2.11
C LEU A 177 12.27 -77.85 -0.84
N LYS A 178 11.06 -78.16 -0.33
CA LYS A 178 10.84 -78.96 0.87
C LYS A 178 10.29 -80.36 0.56
N SER A 179 10.28 -80.76 -0.71
CA SER A 179 9.98 -82.12 -1.20
C SER A 179 11.22 -82.78 -1.78
#